data_AF-A0A7S2QUC3-F1
#
_entry.id   AF-A0A7S2QUC3-F1
#
_cell.length_a   1.000
_cell.length_b   1.000
_cell.length_c   1.000
_cell.angle_alpha   90.00
_cell.angle_beta   90.00
_cell.angle_gamma   90.00
#
_symmetry.space_group_name_H-M   'P 1'
#
loop_
_entity.id
_entity.type
_entity.pdbx_description
1 polymer ?
#
loop_
_entity_poly.entity_id
_entity_poly.type
_entity_poly.pdbx_seq_one_letter_code
_entity_poly.pdbx_strand_id
1 'polypeptide(L)'
;EGEVARARRLTLAQINKLEELWKLKPDATLDDLDTPAAGGEVLPVALRYEDVHQYQAVFKPLIGLEADYDRSMKESQSRDNITVRWDVALNRKRLALFYFPKDDNDLRLVPGDELKLRHRNPSGRTGGSAWEGSGVVLRFDQSEEVCLELKNNDVPDDCTVGFTVEFVWKSTSFDRMRSALHTFREYSASISGYLYHSILGHEVEPTTFKVHVPKRGFNVPNLPELNHSQIQALKSVLSQPLSLIQGPPGTGKTVTSAALVYHMAHAGTGQVLVAAPSNVAVDQLADKISQTGLKVVRLC
;
A
#
# COMPACT_ATOMS: atom_id res chain seq x y z
N GLU A 1 -44.09 22.90 -4.37
CA GLU A 1 -43.27 24.14 -4.21
C GLU A 1 -43.18 24.64 -2.77
N GLY A 2 -44.30 24.72 -2.02
CA GLY A 2 -44.29 25.19 -0.63
C GLY A 2 -43.46 24.36 0.37
N GLU A 3 -43.29 23.06 0.15
CA GLU A 3 -42.47 22.19 1.02
C GLU A 3 -40.96 22.34 0.75
N VAL A 4 -40.56 22.54 -0.51
CA VAL A 4 -39.17 22.80 -0.90
C VAL A 4 -38.68 24.15 -0.36
N ALA A 5 -39.59 25.13 -0.25
CA ALA A 5 -39.30 26.42 0.37
C ALA A 5 -39.09 26.35 1.90
N ARG A 6 -39.56 25.28 2.56
CA ARG A 6 -39.37 25.03 4.00
C ARG A 6 -38.16 24.14 4.29
N ALA A 7 -37.59 23.46 3.29
CA ALA A 7 -36.42 22.61 3.46
C ALA A 7 -35.14 23.45 3.59
N ARG A 8 -34.30 23.11 4.57
CA ARG A 8 -32.96 23.72 4.74
C ARG A 8 -32.12 23.33 3.52
N ARG A 9 -31.62 24.32 2.77
CA ARG A 9 -30.78 24.08 1.59
C ARG A 9 -29.41 23.61 2.04
N LEU A 10 -29.02 22.41 1.64
CA LEU A 10 -27.71 21.83 1.90
C LEU A 10 -26.85 21.87 0.65
N THR A 11 -25.60 22.27 0.81
CA THR A 11 -24.59 22.10 -0.24
C THR A 11 -24.10 20.66 -0.26
N LEU A 12 -23.61 20.20 -1.42
CA LEU A 12 -23.02 18.86 -1.55
C LEU A 12 -21.88 18.65 -0.53
N ALA A 13 -21.09 19.70 -0.25
CA ALA A 13 -20.02 19.66 0.75
C ALA A 13 -20.54 19.46 2.19
N GLN A 14 -21.68 20.08 2.55
CA GLN A 14 -22.31 19.88 3.87
C GLN A 14 -22.91 18.48 4.00
N ILE A 15 -23.51 17.96 2.92
CA ILE A 15 -24.04 16.59 2.89
C ILE A 15 -22.90 15.60 3.15
N ASN A 16 -21.80 15.70 2.39
CA ASN A 16 -20.66 14.80 2.54
C ASN A 16 -20.04 14.88 3.95
N LYS A 17 -19.89 16.08 4.51
CA LYS A 17 -19.36 16.26 5.88
C LYS A 17 -20.28 15.65 6.94
N LEU A 18 -21.60 15.78 6.76
CA LEU A 18 -22.57 15.24 7.71
C LEU A 18 -22.64 13.72 7.65
N GLU A 19 -22.56 13.13 6.45
CA GLU A 19 -22.45 11.68 6.25
C GLU A 19 -21.20 11.10 6.91
N GLU A 20 -20.05 11.79 6.82
CA GLU A 20 -18.83 11.39 7.54
C GLU A 20 -18.99 11.50 9.06
N LEU A 21 -19.62 12.57 9.57
CA LEU A 21 -19.88 12.74 10.99
C LEU A 21 -20.81 11.66 11.54
N TRP A 22 -21.81 11.22 10.78
CA TRP A 22 -22.73 10.14 11.19
C TRP A 22 -22.07 8.78 11.35
N LYS A 23 -20.95 8.51 10.66
CA LYS A 23 -20.18 7.27 10.86
C LYS A 23 -19.65 7.16 12.29
N LEU A 24 -19.33 8.29 12.92
CA LEU A 24 -18.77 8.36 14.28
C LEU A 24 -19.82 8.72 15.34
N LYS A 25 -20.77 9.60 14.99
CA LYS A 25 -21.81 10.13 15.87
C LYS A 25 -23.14 10.12 15.11
N PRO A 26 -23.93 9.04 15.18
CA PRO A 26 -25.19 8.90 14.42
C PRO A 26 -26.21 10.01 14.67
N ASP A 27 -26.15 10.65 15.84
CA ASP A 27 -27.04 11.75 16.23
C ASP A 27 -26.48 13.15 15.87
N ALA A 28 -25.42 13.24 15.07
CA ALA A 28 -24.84 14.51 14.65
C ALA A 28 -25.82 15.33 13.80
N THR A 29 -25.76 16.65 13.95
CA THR A 29 -26.58 17.62 13.23
C THR A 29 -25.69 18.54 12.39
N LEU A 30 -26.30 19.36 11.54
CA LEU A 30 -25.57 20.33 10.73
C LEU A 30 -24.80 21.35 11.57
N ASP A 31 -25.29 21.64 12.78
CA ASP A 31 -24.65 22.61 13.66
C ASP A 31 -23.37 22.00 14.31
N ASP A 32 -23.23 20.66 14.30
CA ASP A 32 -21.99 19.98 14.66
C ASP A 32 -20.89 20.13 13.58
N LEU A 33 -21.24 20.49 12.33
CA LEU A 33 -20.27 20.68 11.23
C LEU A 33 -19.34 21.89 11.43
N ASP A 34 -19.84 22.91 12.14
CA ASP A 34 -19.13 24.16 12.44
C ASP A 34 -18.31 24.08 13.73
N THR A 35 -18.44 22.96 14.46
CA THR A 35 -17.57 22.67 15.60
C THR A 35 -16.21 22.32 15.02
N PRO A 36 -15.11 23.05 15.35
CA PRO A 36 -13.80 22.73 14.80
C PRO A 36 -13.49 21.27 15.10
N ALA A 37 -13.42 20.46 14.04
CA ALA A 37 -13.05 19.06 14.17
C ALA A 37 -11.75 19.00 14.96
N ALA A 38 -11.62 18.01 15.84
CA ALA A 38 -10.40 17.76 16.61
C ALA A 38 -9.17 17.37 15.74
N GLY A 39 -9.23 17.62 14.42
CA GLY A 39 -8.11 17.59 13.49
C GLY A 39 -7.53 19.00 13.38
N GLY A 40 -6.37 19.20 14.01
CA GLY A 40 -5.61 20.45 13.84
C GLY A 40 -5.32 20.74 12.36
N GLU A 41 -5.18 22.03 12.04
CA GLU A 41 -4.82 22.49 10.70
C GLU A 41 -3.55 21.77 10.22
N VAL A 42 -3.64 21.09 9.08
CA VAL A 42 -2.50 20.34 8.51
C VAL A 42 -1.58 21.32 7.79
N LEU A 43 -0.31 21.28 8.14
CA LEU A 43 0.71 22.09 7.48
C LEU A 43 0.95 21.60 6.05
N PRO A 44 1.12 22.51 5.07
CA PRO A 44 1.43 22.13 3.70
C PRO A 44 2.81 21.48 3.59
N VAL A 45 2.97 20.60 2.60
CA VAL A 45 4.29 20.05 2.21
C VAL A 45 5.17 21.19 1.70
N ALA A 46 6.44 21.19 2.13
CA ALA A 46 7.40 22.22 1.78
C ALA A 46 8.55 21.62 0.95
N LEU A 47 9.22 22.47 0.16
CA LEU A 47 10.44 22.09 -0.55
C LEU A 47 11.65 21.95 0.38
N ARG A 48 11.59 22.61 1.54
CA ARG A 48 12.65 22.63 2.56
C ARG A 48 12.03 22.58 3.94
N TYR A 49 12.69 21.87 4.84
CA TYR A 49 12.33 21.74 6.23
C TYR A 49 13.50 22.23 7.08
N GLU A 50 13.23 22.89 8.20
CA GLU A 50 14.26 23.36 9.13
C GLU A 50 14.95 22.20 9.83
N ASP A 51 14.16 21.22 10.24
CA ASP A 51 14.62 20.01 10.91
C ASP A 51 13.65 18.84 10.67
N VAL A 52 14.02 17.69 11.23
CA VAL A 52 13.22 16.48 11.19
C VAL A 52 11.92 16.59 12.01
N HIS A 53 11.84 17.50 12.99
CA HIS A 53 10.61 17.72 13.76
C HIS A 53 9.54 18.39 12.89
N GLN A 54 9.90 19.41 12.12
CA GLN A 54 9.02 20.04 11.15
C GLN A 54 8.59 19.05 10.07
N TYR A 55 9.52 18.24 9.54
CA TYR A 55 9.21 17.20 8.57
C TYR A 55 8.17 16.21 9.11
N GLN A 56 8.37 15.72 10.33
CA GLN A 56 7.43 14.79 10.97
C GLN A 56 6.08 15.47 11.28
N ALA A 57 6.07 16.74 11.70
CA ALA A 57 4.85 17.49 12.00
C ALA A 57 3.96 17.67 10.76
N VAL A 58 4.55 17.71 9.57
CA VAL A 58 3.83 17.79 8.29
C VAL A 58 3.35 16.41 7.82
N PHE A 59 4.23 15.40 7.78
CA PHE A 59 3.87 14.10 7.21
C PHE A 59 3.06 13.18 8.13
N LYS A 60 3.22 13.28 9.46
CA LYS A 60 2.49 12.41 10.41
C LYS A 60 0.96 12.61 10.33
N PRO A 61 0.43 13.85 10.33
CA PRO A 61 -1.01 14.08 10.13
C PRO A 61 -1.50 13.62 8.76
N LEU A 62 -0.73 13.83 7.69
CA LEU A 62 -1.10 13.40 6.34
C LEU A 62 -1.26 11.87 6.24
N ILE A 63 -0.33 11.11 6.83
CA ILE A 63 -0.45 9.65 6.95
C ILE A 63 -1.65 9.26 7.82
N GLY A 64 -1.96 10.07 8.85
CA GLY A 64 -3.18 9.96 9.65
C GLY A 64 -4.44 10.01 8.80
N LEU A 65 -4.61 11.11 8.07
CA LEU A 65 -5.77 11.36 7.22
C LEU A 65 -5.92 10.29 6.13
N GLU A 66 -4.84 9.89 5.47
CA GLU A 66 -4.91 8.83 4.47
C GLU A 66 -5.30 7.48 5.09
N ALA A 67 -4.79 7.15 6.28
CA ALA A 67 -5.13 5.91 6.97
C ALA A 67 -6.62 5.88 7.37
N ASP A 68 -7.13 7.01 7.88
CA ASP A 68 -8.53 7.13 8.28
C ASP A 68 -9.46 7.12 7.06
N TYR A 69 -9.06 7.76 5.96
CA TYR A 69 -9.78 7.74 4.70
C TYR A 69 -9.83 6.32 4.09
N ASP A 70 -8.68 5.64 3.98
CA ASP A 70 -8.58 4.27 3.47
C ASP A 70 -9.41 3.29 4.33
N ARG A 71 -9.39 3.46 5.65
CA ARG A 71 -10.22 2.70 6.57
C ARG A 71 -11.70 2.90 6.32
N SER A 72 -12.16 4.16 6.29
CA SER A 72 -13.56 4.50 6.06
C SER A 72 -14.04 3.99 4.70
N MET A 73 -13.20 4.09 3.66
CA MET A 73 -13.50 3.56 2.32
C MET A 73 -13.60 2.04 2.30
N LYS A 74 -12.73 1.32 3.01
CA LYS A 74 -12.79 -0.15 3.10
C LYS A 74 -14.00 -0.62 3.91
N GLU A 75 -14.26 0.00 5.06
CA GLU A 75 -15.38 -0.39 5.94
C GLU A 75 -16.76 -0.11 5.30
N SER A 76 -16.88 0.93 4.46
CA SER A 76 -18.12 1.26 3.75
C SER A 76 -18.49 0.29 2.63
N GLN A 77 -17.57 -0.59 2.19
CA GLN A 77 -17.81 -1.57 1.11
C GLN A 77 -18.44 -2.88 1.62
N SER A 78 -18.87 -2.92 2.88
CA SER A 78 -19.52 -4.09 3.44
C SER A 78 -20.83 -4.39 2.70
N ARG A 79 -21.08 -5.65 2.35
CA ARG A 79 -22.30 -6.07 1.64
C ARG A 79 -23.05 -7.15 2.40
N ASP A 80 -24.34 -6.92 2.59
CA ASP A 80 -25.27 -7.84 3.22
C ASP A 80 -25.94 -8.78 2.21
N ASN A 81 -26.59 -9.83 2.72
CA ASN A 81 -27.42 -10.77 1.96
C ASN A 81 -26.68 -11.50 0.83
N ILE A 82 -25.40 -11.78 1.05
CA ILE A 82 -24.56 -12.55 0.13
C ILE A 82 -24.95 -14.03 0.20
N THR A 83 -25.01 -14.64 -0.98
CA THR A 83 -25.16 -16.09 -1.14
C THR A 83 -23.77 -16.72 -1.26
N VAL A 84 -23.46 -17.67 -0.37
CA VAL A 84 -22.19 -18.37 -0.30
C VAL A 84 -22.38 -19.82 -0.74
N ARG A 85 -21.50 -20.28 -1.62
CA ARG A 85 -21.30 -21.68 -1.94
C ARG A 85 -20.03 -22.17 -1.26
N TRP A 86 -20.14 -23.26 -0.51
CA TRP A 86 -19.02 -23.86 0.22
C TRP A 86 -18.29 -24.89 -0.64
N ASP A 87 -16.97 -24.95 -0.49
CA ASP A 87 -16.12 -25.96 -1.13
C ASP A 87 -14.91 -26.29 -0.24
N VAL A 88 -14.13 -27.30 -0.62
CA VAL A 88 -12.91 -27.72 0.07
C VAL A 88 -11.74 -27.74 -0.91
N ALA A 89 -10.72 -26.94 -0.63
CA ALA A 89 -9.50 -26.92 -1.43
C ALA A 89 -8.67 -28.20 -1.25
N LEU A 90 -7.74 -28.46 -2.18
CA LEU A 90 -6.83 -29.61 -2.13
C LEU A 90 -5.95 -29.62 -0.86
N ASN A 91 -5.67 -28.44 -0.28
CA ASN A 91 -4.95 -28.27 0.99
C ASN A 91 -5.85 -28.52 2.23
N ARG A 92 -7.09 -29.00 2.04
CA ARG A 92 -8.11 -29.24 3.08
C ARG A 92 -8.58 -27.99 3.82
N LYS A 93 -8.41 -26.79 3.25
CA LYS A 93 -9.02 -25.56 3.73
C LYS A 93 -10.43 -25.38 3.18
N ARG A 94 -11.31 -24.76 3.98
CA ARG A 94 -12.66 -24.37 3.54
C ARG A 94 -12.60 -23.16 2.62
N LEU A 95 -13.36 -23.24 1.52
CA LEU A 95 -13.55 -22.16 0.57
C LEU A 95 -14.98 -21.63 0.66
N ALA A 96 -15.11 -20.32 0.62
CA ALA A 96 -16.38 -19.63 0.41
C ALA A 96 -16.34 -18.98 -0.98
N LEU A 97 -17.30 -19.34 -1.84
CA LEU A 97 -17.46 -18.77 -3.17
C LEU A 97 -18.72 -17.94 -3.22
N PHE A 98 -18.62 -16.69 -3.68
CA PHE A 98 -19.76 -15.78 -3.72
C PHE A 98 -19.59 -14.72 -4.81
N TYR A 99 -20.70 -14.28 -5.37
CA TYR A 99 -20.70 -13.20 -6.36
C TYR A 99 -20.50 -11.85 -5.68
N PHE A 100 -19.55 -11.06 -6.18
CA PHE A 100 -19.27 -9.71 -5.67
C PHE A 100 -19.03 -8.77 -6.87
N PRO A 101 -20.09 -8.09 -7.37
CA PRO A 101 -19.98 -7.26 -8.57
C PRO A 101 -19.01 -6.10 -8.37
N LYS A 102 -18.26 -5.76 -9.42
CA LYS A 102 -17.40 -4.58 -9.45
C LYS A 102 -18.26 -3.33 -9.68
N ASP A 103 -18.31 -2.46 -8.68
CA ASP A 103 -18.84 -1.11 -8.90
C ASP A 103 -17.74 -0.25 -9.55
N ASP A 104 -18.08 0.53 -10.56
CA ASP A 104 -17.14 1.29 -11.42
C ASP A 104 -16.29 2.33 -10.66
N ASN A 105 -16.63 2.65 -9.40
CA ASN A 105 -15.99 3.68 -8.59
C ASN A 105 -15.23 3.17 -7.35
N ASP A 106 -15.29 1.89 -7.01
CA ASP A 106 -14.76 1.39 -5.74
C ASP A 106 -13.48 0.55 -5.87
N LEU A 107 -12.74 0.46 -4.76
CA LEU A 107 -11.52 -0.33 -4.60
C LEU A 107 -11.70 -1.74 -5.16
N ARG A 108 -10.86 -2.11 -6.13
CA ARG A 108 -10.89 -3.45 -6.73
C ARG A 108 -10.35 -4.46 -5.72
N LEU A 109 -11.16 -5.47 -5.40
CA LEU A 109 -10.71 -6.70 -4.74
C LEU A 109 -9.51 -7.28 -5.50
N VAL A 110 -8.41 -7.53 -4.79
CA VAL A 110 -7.20 -8.16 -5.34
C VAL A 110 -6.89 -9.48 -4.62
N PRO A 111 -6.20 -10.44 -5.27
CA PRO A 111 -5.76 -11.63 -4.57
C PRO A 111 -4.83 -11.24 -3.42
N GLY A 112 -5.04 -11.83 -2.25
CA GLY A 112 -4.35 -11.46 -1.01
C GLY A 112 -5.13 -10.52 -0.09
N ASP A 113 -6.22 -9.89 -0.57
CA ASP A 113 -7.11 -9.12 0.30
C ASP A 113 -7.74 -10.03 1.37
N GLU A 114 -7.92 -9.48 2.57
CA GLU A 114 -8.54 -10.20 3.67
C GLU A 114 -10.00 -9.74 3.84
N LEU A 115 -10.91 -10.70 3.86
CA LEU A 115 -12.34 -10.48 4.07
C LEU A 115 -12.81 -11.21 5.32
N LYS A 116 -13.85 -10.67 5.95
CA LYS A 116 -14.59 -11.33 7.02
C LYS A 116 -16.01 -11.64 6.52
N LEU A 117 -16.38 -12.91 6.59
CA LEU A 117 -17.76 -13.36 6.42
C LEU A 117 -18.44 -13.44 7.79
N ARG A 118 -19.68 -12.96 7.88
CA ARG A 118 -20.49 -13.04 9.09
C ARG A 118 -21.87 -13.58 8.78
N HIS A 119 -22.44 -14.30 9.72
CA HIS A 119 -23.81 -14.79 9.65
C HIS A 119 -24.46 -14.69 11.02
N ARG A 120 -25.58 -13.96 11.13
CA ARG A 120 -26.20 -13.66 12.44
C ARG A 120 -26.80 -14.88 13.12
N ASN A 121 -27.36 -15.82 12.35
CA ASN A 121 -28.00 -17.01 12.90
C ASN A 121 -27.98 -18.18 11.89
N PRO A 122 -26.82 -18.83 11.69
CA PRO A 122 -26.73 -19.92 10.72
C PRO A 122 -27.58 -21.11 11.19
N SER A 123 -28.25 -21.77 10.24
CA SER A 123 -28.89 -23.06 10.52
C SER A 123 -27.84 -24.07 11.04
N GLY A 124 -28.29 -25.12 11.74
CA GLY A 124 -27.41 -26.23 12.10
C GLY A 124 -26.46 -26.01 13.30
N ARG A 125 -26.24 -24.76 13.76
CA ARG A 125 -25.48 -24.50 15.00
C ARG A 125 -26.38 -24.55 16.23
N THR A 126 -26.10 -25.49 17.15
CA THR A 126 -26.75 -25.57 18.45
C THR A 126 -26.48 -24.30 19.26
N GLY A 127 -27.51 -23.50 19.52
CA GLY A 127 -27.44 -22.29 20.36
C GLY A 127 -27.71 -20.97 19.64
N GLY A 128 -27.97 -20.96 18.32
CA GLY A 128 -28.33 -19.72 17.59
C GLY A 128 -27.26 -18.63 17.65
N SER A 129 -26.00 -19.00 17.86
CA SER A 129 -24.90 -18.05 17.98
C SER A 129 -24.48 -17.53 16.60
N ALA A 130 -24.22 -16.22 16.53
CA ALA A 130 -23.65 -15.61 15.35
C ALA A 130 -22.30 -16.28 14.99
N TRP A 131 -22.06 -16.45 13.70
CA TRP A 131 -20.81 -16.97 13.17
C TRP A 131 -20.04 -15.85 12.47
N GLU A 132 -18.72 -15.87 12.61
CA GLU A 132 -17.82 -15.08 11.79
C GLU A 132 -16.57 -15.87 11.41
N GLY A 133 -16.07 -15.63 10.21
CA GLY A 133 -14.88 -16.27 9.68
C GLY A 133 -14.11 -15.32 8.78
N SER A 134 -12.81 -15.19 9.02
CA SER A 134 -11.91 -14.43 8.16
C SER A 134 -11.19 -15.33 7.16
N GLY A 135 -10.96 -14.80 5.96
CA GLY A 135 -10.27 -15.51 4.89
C GLY A 135 -9.50 -14.57 3.98
N VAL A 136 -8.72 -15.16 3.08
CA VAL A 136 -7.92 -14.44 2.09
C VAL A 136 -8.45 -14.74 0.70
N VAL A 137 -8.59 -13.70 -0.12
CA VAL A 137 -9.04 -13.82 -1.51
C VAL A 137 -7.95 -14.52 -2.30
N LEU A 138 -8.24 -15.71 -2.83
CA LEU A 138 -7.30 -16.45 -3.67
C LEU A 138 -7.36 -15.97 -5.12
N ARG A 139 -8.58 -15.76 -5.62
CA ARG A 139 -8.87 -15.38 -6.99
C ARG A 139 -10.27 -14.79 -7.10
N PHE A 140 -10.47 -14.02 -8.14
CA PHE A 140 -11.76 -13.67 -8.70
C PHE A 140 -11.78 -14.16 -10.13
N ASP A 141 -12.86 -14.80 -10.54
CA ASP A 141 -13.01 -15.23 -11.92
C ASP A 141 -13.59 -14.11 -12.81
N GLN A 142 -13.73 -14.39 -14.10
CA GLN A 142 -14.32 -13.45 -15.07
C GLN A 142 -15.83 -13.24 -14.86
N SER A 143 -16.46 -14.06 -14.02
CA SER A 143 -17.88 -13.99 -13.63
C SER A 143 -18.08 -13.23 -12.31
N GLU A 144 -17.03 -12.56 -11.81
CA GLU A 144 -17.04 -11.83 -10.53
C GLU A 144 -17.39 -12.71 -9.31
N GLU A 145 -17.18 -14.02 -9.43
CA GLU A 145 -17.19 -14.94 -8.29
C GLU A 145 -15.86 -14.80 -7.54
N VAL A 146 -15.93 -14.41 -6.28
CA VAL A 146 -14.79 -14.33 -5.36
C VAL A 146 -14.60 -15.69 -4.72
N CYS A 147 -13.37 -16.20 -4.76
CA CYS A 147 -12.97 -17.40 -4.06
C CYS A 147 -12.16 -17.02 -2.81
N LEU A 148 -12.78 -17.17 -1.64
CA LEU A 148 -12.19 -16.84 -0.33
C LEU A 148 -11.75 -18.11 0.38
N GLU A 149 -10.45 -18.23 0.68
CA GLU A 149 -9.93 -19.31 1.53
C GLU A 149 -10.00 -18.89 2.99
N LEU A 150 -10.75 -19.62 3.81
CA LEU A 150 -10.93 -19.30 5.22
C LEU A 150 -9.74 -19.77 6.06
N LYS A 151 -9.41 -18.96 7.07
CA LYS A 151 -8.35 -19.28 8.04
C LYS A 151 -8.72 -20.52 8.87
N ASN A 152 -9.99 -20.62 9.25
CA ASN A 152 -10.56 -21.71 10.06
C ASN A 152 -11.51 -22.58 9.23
N ASN A 153 -11.57 -23.87 9.57
CA ASN A 153 -12.42 -24.84 8.87
C ASN A 153 -13.80 -25.06 9.52
N ASP A 154 -14.04 -24.46 10.69
CA ASP A 154 -15.35 -24.49 11.36
C ASP A 154 -16.28 -23.45 10.72
N VAL A 155 -17.13 -23.91 9.79
CA VAL A 155 -17.98 -23.08 8.93
C VAL A 155 -19.41 -23.62 8.93
N PRO A 156 -20.44 -22.77 8.75
CA PRO A 156 -21.82 -23.22 8.59
C PRO A 156 -22.07 -23.68 7.14
N ASP A 157 -21.54 -24.86 6.78
CA ASP A 157 -21.62 -25.38 5.40
C ASP A 157 -23.01 -25.86 4.97
N ASP A 158 -23.95 -25.95 5.91
CA ASP A 158 -25.36 -26.20 5.69
C ASP A 158 -26.17 -24.94 5.32
N CYS A 159 -25.59 -23.74 5.51
CA CYS A 159 -26.22 -22.46 5.25
C CYS A 159 -25.56 -21.74 4.07
N THR A 160 -26.36 -21.26 3.12
CA THR A 160 -25.86 -20.66 1.87
C THR A 160 -26.29 -19.23 1.63
N VAL A 161 -27.19 -18.66 2.44
CA VAL A 161 -27.76 -17.31 2.21
C VAL A 161 -27.69 -16.48 3.48
N GLY A 162 -27.81 -15.15 3.36
CA GLY A 162 -27.87 -14.26 4.53
C GLY A 162 -26.51 -13.94 5.16
N PHE A 163 -25.42 -14.12 4.41
CA PHE A 163 -24.09 -13.72 4.86
C PHE A 163 -23.84 -12.24 4.62
N THR A 164 -23.02 -11.64 5.47
CA THR A 164 -22.43 -10.32 5.29
C THR A 164 -20.95 -10.48 5.00
N VAL A 165 -20.46 -9.80 3.96
CA VAL A 165 -19.03 -9.68 3.65
C VAL A 165 -18.56 -8.31 4.13
N GLU A 166 -17.55 -8.28 5.00
CA GLU A 166 -16.88 -7.07 5.49
C GLU A 166 -15.40 -7.10 5.05
N PHE A 167 -14.87 -5.96 4.61
CA PHE A 167 -13.44 -5.85 4.32
C PHE A 167 -12.65 -5.68 5.62
N VAL A 168 -11.56 -6.44 5.75
CA VAL A 168 -10.66 -6.28 6.91
C VAL A 168 -9.61 -5.23 6.57
N TRP A 169 -9.81 -4.01 7.07
CA TRP A 169 -8.80 -2.96 6.98
C TRP A 169 -7.55 -3.32 7.80
N LYS A 170 -6.37 -3.05 7.24
CA LYS A 170 -5.07 -3.30 7.89
C LYS A 170 -4.26 -2.01 7.92
N SER A 171 -3.88 -1.59 9.13
CA SER A 171 -3.05 -0.41 9.35
C SER A 171 -1.56 -0.59 9.00
N THR A 172 -1.13 -1.80 8.63
CA THR A 172 0.28 -2.19 8.60
C THR A 172 1.17 -1.29 7.74
N SER A 173 0.70 -0.84 6.56
CA SER A 173 1.44 0.10 5.70
C SER A 173 1.62 1.45 6.39
N PHE A 174 0.54 2.00 6.96
CA PHE A 174 0.53 3.27 7.68
C PHE A 174 1.37 3.24 8.95
N ASP A 175 1.32 2.15 9.70
CA ASP A 175 2.13 1.95 10.90
C ASP A 175 3.63 1.89 10.56
N ARG A 176 3.99 1.22 9.46
CA ARG A 176 5.38 1.19 8.96
C ARG A 176 5.84 2.59 8.52
N MET A 177 4.99 3.37 7.85
CA MET A 177 5.32 4.75 7.47
C MET A 177 5.52 5.65 8.71
N ARG A 178 4.63 5.56 9.71
CA ARG A 178 4.78 6.30 10.98
C ARG A 178 6.03 5.86 11.74
N SER A 179 6.32 4.56 11.77
CA SER A 179 7.55 4.02 12.36
C SER A 179 8.79 4.54 11.66
N ALA A 180 8.79 4.62 10.32
CA ALA A 180 9.89 5.20 9.56
C ALA A 180 10.11 6.68 9.89
N LEU A 181 9.04 7.48 10.02
CA LEU A 181 9.14 8.87 10.48
C LEU A 181 9.72 8.98 11.89
N HIS A 182 9.31 8.09 12.79
CA HIS A 182 9.84 8.05 14.14
C HIS A 182 11.35 7.69 14.15
N THR A 183 11.76 6.68 13.39
CA THR A 183 13.16 6.29 13.26
C THR A 183 14.01 7.39 12.63
N PHE A 184 13.51 8.08 11.59
CA PHE A 184 14.20 9.20 10.96
C PHE A 184 14.47 10.34 11.95
N ARG A 185 13.53 10.58 12.88
CA ARG A 185 13.67 11.60 13.92
C ARG A 185 14.57 11.18 15.08
N GLU A 186 14.34 10.01 15.64
CA GLU A 186 14.91 9.61 16.94
C GLU A 186 16.24 8.87 16.80
N TYR A 187 16.53 8.27 15.64
CA TYR A 187 17.75 7.49 15.42
C TYR A 187 18.66 8.15 14.40
N SER A 188 19.65 8.91 14.87
CA SER A 188 20.58 9.67 14.02
C SER A 188 21.45 8.79 13.10
N ALA A 189 21.64 7.52 13.44
CA ALA A 189 22.34 6.54 12.59
C ALA A 189 21.40 5.77 11.63
N SER A 190 20.14 6.20 11.48
CA SER A 190 19.19 5.60 10.52
C SER A 190 19.59 5.85 9.06
N ILE A 191 20.21 7.00 8.78
CA ILE A 191 20.70 7.39 7.46
C ILE A 191 22.00 8.21 7.60
N SER A 192 22.73 8.42 6.50
CA SER A 192 23.91 9.28 6.51
C SER A 192 23.53 10.76 6.63
N GLY A 193 24.44 11.59 7.17
CA GLY A 193 24.23 13.04 7.27
C GLY A 193 23.99 13.71 5.91
N TYR A 194 24.63 13.22 4.84
CA TYR A 194 24.38 13.70 3.48
C TYR A 194 22.93 13.50 3.07
N LEU A 195 22.39 12.29 3.28
CA LEU A 195 21.00 11.96 2.95
C LEU A 195 20.02 12.69 3.85
N TYR A 196 20.34 12.85 5.14
CA TYR A 196 19.56 13.63 6.09
C TYR A 196 19.32 15.05 5.59
N HIS A 197 20.39 15.77 5.27
CA HIS A 197 20.28 17.14 4.77
C HIS A 197 19.64 17.21 3.38
N SER A 198 19.92 16.24 2.50
CA SER A 198 19.31 16.18 1.17
C SER A 198 17.79 15.97 1.22
N ILE A 199 17.29 15.09 2.10
CA ILE A 199 15.85 14.82 2.27
C ILE A 199 15.11 16.04 2.83
N LEU A 200 15.75 16.78 3.74
CA LEU A 200 15.16 18.01 4.30
C LEU A 200 15.27 19.22 3.35
N GLY A 201 15.93 19.07 2.19
CA GLY A 201 16.10 20.16 1.21
C GLY A 201 17.14 21.20 1.62
N HIS A 202 18.04 20.86 2.54
CA HIS A 202 19.16 21.72 2.91
C HIS A 202 20.20 21.75 1.78
N GLU A 203 21.01 22.80 1.74
CA GLU A 203 22.18 22.82 0.85
C GLU A 203 23.24 21.87 1.39
N VAL A 204 23.71 20.98 0.52
CA VAL A 204 24.73 19.97 0.84
C VAL A 204 25.85 20.09 -0.18
N GLU A 205 27.08 20.14 0.29
CA GLU A 205 28.24 20.14 -0.61
C GLU A 205 28.29 18.80 -1.37
N PRO A 206 28.40 18.82 -2.72
CA PRO A 206 28.48 17.60 -3.51
C PRO A 206 29.64 16.73 -3.05
N THR A 207 29.32 15.57 -2.50
CA THR A 207 30.32 14.58 -2.10
C THR A 207 30.38 13.49 -3.14
N THR A 208 31.60 13.04 -3.45
CA THR A 208 31.82 11.94 -4.39
C THR A 208 32.52 10.78 -3.70
N PHE A 209 32.15 9.57 -4.09
CA PHE A 209 32.83 8.37 -3.66
C PHE A 209 33.95 8.02 -4.63
N LYS A 210 35.06 7.52 -4.08
CA LYS A 210 36.09 6.87 -4.89
C LYS A 210 35.58 5.51 -5.33
N VAL A 211 34.99 5.46 -6.52
CA VAL A 211 34.53 4.21 -7.12
C VAL A 211 35.65 3.57 -7.90
N HIS A 212 35.86 2.27 -7.67
CA HIS A 212 36.66 1.48 -8.59
C HIS A 212 35.82 1.18 -9.84
N VAL A 213 36.09 1.90 -10.94
CA VAL A 213 35.46 1.60 -12.23
C VAL A 213 35.81 0.15 -12.60
N PRO A 214 34.83 -0.70 -12.96
CA PRO A 214 35.13 -2.09 -13.28
C PRO A 214 36.10 -2.17 -14.47
N LYS A 215 37.22 -2.88 -14.30
CA LYS A 215 38.25 -3.04 -15.37
C LYS A 215 37.69 -3.71 -16.64
N ARG A 216 36.63 -4.49 -16.50
CA ARG A 216 35.94 -5.20 -17.60
C ARG A 216 34.84 -4.38 -18.27
N GLY A 217 34.70 -3.09 -17.92
CA GLY A 217 33.63 -2.23 -18.41
C GLY A 217 32.30 -2.46 -17.67
N PHE A 218 31.22 -1.88 -18.22
CA PHE A 218 29.90 -1.90 -17.57
C PHE A 218 29.00 -3.06 -18.02
N ASN A 219 29.51 -3.96 -18.87
CA ASN A 219 28.78 -5.12 -19.34
C ASN A 219 28.51 -6.09 -18.18
N VAL A 220 27.28 -6.61 -18.14
CA VAL A 220 26.80 -7.51 -17.09
C VAL A 220 26.37 -8.82 -17.74
N PRO A 221 26.75 -9.99 -17.18
CA PRO A 221 26.34 -11.28 -17.72
C PRO A 221 24.83 -11.39 -17.90
N ASN A 222 24.40 -11.96 -19.03
CA ASN A 222 22.99 -12.22 -19.38
C ASN A 222 22.07 -10.99 -19.41
N LEU A 223 22.62 -9.78 -19.39
CA LEU A 223 21.88 -8.55 -19.70
C LEU A 223 22.20 -8.06 -21.11
N PRO A 224 21.26 -7.36 -21.77
CA PRO A 224 21.55 -6.65 -23.02
C PRO A 224 22.72 -5.67 -22.85
N GLU A 225 23.42 -5.40 -23.96
CA GLU A 225 24.46 -4.38 -23.97
C GLU A 225 23.86 -3.01 -23.64
N LEU A 226 24.52 -2.29 -22.74
CA LEU A 226 24.07 -0.99 -22.29
C LEU A 226 24.44 0.08 -23.33
N ASN A 227 23.49 0.96 -23.64
CA ASN A 227 23.77 2.10 -24.50
C ASN A 227 24.56 3.19 -23.75
N HIS A 228 24.98 4.23 -24.48
CA HIS A 228 25.81 5.30 -23.93
C HIS A 228 25.18 6.01 -22.73
N SER A 229 23.88 6.33 -22.78
CA SER A 229 23.20 7.05 -21.70
C SER A 229 23.03 6.18 -20.45
N GLN A 230 22.80 4.88 -20.60
CA GLN A 230 22.75 3.93 -19.49
C GLN A 230 24.13 3.79 -18.83
N ILE A 231 25.21 3.67 -19.63
CA ILE A 231 26.58 3.62 -19.10
C ILE A 231 26.93 4.91 -18.35
N GLN A 232 26.55 6.07 -18.89
CA GLN A 232 26.76 7.35 -18.22
C GLN A 232 25.98 7.43 -16.90
N ALA A 233 24.74 6.97 -16.87
CA ALA A 233 23.95 6.88 -15.64
C ALA A 233 24.64 6.01 -14.59
N LEU A 234 25.13 4.81 -14.96
CA LEU A 234 25.85 3.92 -14.04
C LEU A 234 27.12 4.58 -13.48
N LYS A 235 27.91 5.25 -14.33
CA LYS A 235 29.11 5.98 -13.90
C LYS A 235 28.80 7.09 -12.89
N SER A 236 27.71 7.82 -13.11
CA SER A 236 27.29 8.92 -12.22
C SER A 236 26.75 8.38 -10.90
N VAL A 237 25.89 7.36 -10.94
CA VAL A 237 25.23 6.85 -9.73
C VAL A 237 26.22 6.18 -8.79
N LEU A 238 27.18 5.42 -9.32
CA LEU A 238 28.15 4.75 -8.47
C LEU A 238 29.01 5.75 -7.68
N SER A 239 29.26 6.96 -8.22
CA SER A 239 30.14 7.94 -7.60
C SER A 239 29.44 8.94 -6.69
N GLN A 240 28.12 8.86 -6.55
CA GLN A 240 27.32 9.82 -5.79
C GLN A 240 26.53 9.14 -4.64
N PRO A 241 26.38 9.82 -3.49
CA PRO A 241 25.54 9.35 -2.38
C PRO A 241 24.04 9.33 -2.69
N LEU A 242 23.59 10.15 -3.63
CA LEU A 242 22.20 10.26 -4.05
C LEU A 242 22.15 10.57 -5.54
N SER A 243 21.34 9.82 -6.28
CA SER A 243 21.13 10.05 -7.71
C SER A 243 19.69 9.74 -8.09
N LEU A 244 19.16 10.49 -9.04
CA LEU A 244 17.85 10.25 -9.63
C LEU A 244 18.04 9.85 -11.10
N ILE A 245 17.57 8.66 -11.48
CA ILE A 245 17.54 8.22 -12.86
C ILE A 245 16.13 8.42 -13.41
N GLN A 246 16.02 9.23 -14.46
CA GLN A 246 14.78 9.40 -15.21
C GLN A 246 14.90 8.71 -16.58
N GLY A 247 13.83 8.04 -17.01
CA GLY A 247 13.77 7.44 -18.33
C GLY A 247 12.31 7.27 -18.80
N PRO A 248 11.98 7.65 -20.06
CA PRO A 248 10.68 7.35 -20.67
C PRO A 248 10.30 5.85 -20.66
N PRO A 249 9.05 5.49 -20.98
CA PRO A 249 8.67 4.10 -21.22
C PRO A 249 9.58 3.44 -22.27
N GLY A 250 9.96 2.18 -22.05
CA GLY A 250 10.80 1.42 -22.99
C GLY A 250 12.30 1.74 -22.98
N THR A 251 12.80 2.73 -22.23
CA THR A 251 14.24 3.11 -22.25
C THR A 251 15.17 2.21 -21.42
N GLY A 252 14.71 1.01 -21.06
CA GLY A 252 15.53 0.02 -20.36
C GLY A 252 15.83 0.32 -18.90
N LYS A 253 15.01 1.12 -18.19
CA LYS A 253 15.20 1.43 -16.75
C LYS A 253 15.47 0.19 -15.90
N THR A 254 14.68 -0.87 -16.07
CA THR A 254 14.84 -2.15 -15.33
C THR A 254 16.18 -2.82 -15.63
N VAL A 255 16.66 -2.76 -16.88
CA VAL A 255 17.98 -3.28 -17.28
C VAL A 255 19.09 -2.44 -16.65
N THR A 256 18.98 -1.12 -16.70
CA THR A 256 19.90 -0.19 -16.05
C THR A 256 19.97 -0.42 -14.53
N SER A 257 18.83 -0.58 -13.87
CA SER A 257 18.74 -0.86 -12.42
C SER A 257 19.38 -2.20 -12.06
N ALA A 258 19.12 -3.26 -12.84
CA ALA A 258 19.75 -4.56 -12.60
C ALA A 258 21.28 -4.51 -12.79
N ALA A 259 21.74 -3.79 -13.81
CA ALA A 259 23.17 -3.59 -14.03
C ALA A 259 23.81 -2.79 -12.89
N LEU A 260 23.14 -1.74 -12.40
CA LEU A 260 23.60 -0.97 -11.23
C LEU A 260 23.73 -1.87 -9.99
N VAL A 261 22.69 -2.66 -9.67
CA VAL A 261 22.71 -3.59 -8.53
C VAL A 261 23.84 -4.61 -8.66
N TYR A 262 24.07 -5.14 -9.87
CA TYR A 262 25.19 -6.02 -10.14
C TYR A 262 26.54 -5.39 -9.77
N HIS A 263 26.80 -4.16 -10.22
CA HIS A 263 28.05 -3.46 -9.91
C HIS A 263 28.17 -3.09 -8.43
N MET A 264 27.07 -2.69 -7.78
CA MET A 264 27.06 -2.41 -6.34
C MET A 264 27.34 -3.66 -5.50
N ALA A 265 26.74 -4.80 -5.85
CA ALA A 265 26.98 -6.06 -5.14
C ALA A 265 28.45 -6.52 -5.25
N HIS A 266 29.09 -6.30 -6.40
CA HIS A 266 30.51 -6.64 -6.61
C HIS A 266 31.48 -5.62 -6.01
N ALA A 267 31.02 -4.42 -5.64
CA ALA A 267 31.84 -3.43 -4.97
C ALA A 267 32.17 -3.81 -3.51
N GLY A 268 31.52 -4.84 -2.95
CA GLY A 268 31.85 -5.38 -1.64
C GLY A 268 31.35 -4.56 -0.45
N THR A 269 30.37 -3.67 -0.67
CA THR A 269 29.80 -2.77 0.36
C THR A 269 28.72 -3.42 1.24
N GLY A 270 28.45 -4.71 1.05
CA GLY A 270 27.45 -5.47 1.80
C GLY A 270 26.25 -5.87 0.94
N GLN A 271 25.10 -6.05 1.60
CA GLN A 271 23.85 -6.40 0.93
C GLN A 271 23.21 -5.16 0.29
N VAL A 272 22.71 -5.31 -0.94
CA VAL A 272 22.02 -4.24 -1.67
C VAL A 272 20.51 -4.44 -1.49
N LEU A 273 19.83 -3.43 -0.93
CA LEU A 273 18.37 -3.41 -0.84
C LEU A 273 17.77 -2.81 -2.12
N VAL A 274 16.82 -3.53 -2.73
CA VAL A 274 16.06 -3.07 -3.89
C VAL A 274 14.59 -3.06 -3.51
N ALA A 275 13.92 -1.91 -3.70
CA ALA A 275 12.51 -1.73 -3.36
C ALA A 275 11.76 -1.03 -4.50
N ALA A 276 10.48 -1.36 -4.65
CA ALA A 276 9.55 -0.70 -5.57
C ALA A 276 8.14 -0.71 -4.93
N PRO A 277 7.25 0.23 -5.31
CA PRO A 277 5.94 0.39 -4.67
C PRO A 277 4.92 -0.71 -5.03
N SER A 278 5.15 -1.50 -6.07
CA SER A 278 4.24 -2.58 -6.49
C SER A 278 4.94 -3.93 -6.57
N ASN A 279 4.23 -5.00 -6.21
CA ASN A 279 4.73 -6.37 -6.28
C ASN A 279 5.25 -6.72 -7.68
N VAL A 280 4.47 -6.39 -8.73
CA VAL A 280 4.86 -6.63 -10.13
C VAL A 280 6.19 -5.96 -10.48
N ALA A 281 6.43 -4.73 -10.00
CA ALA A 281 7.69 -4.04 -10.26
C ALA A 281 8.87 -4.68 -9.51
N VAL A 282 8.65 -5.13 -8.27
CA VAL A 282 9.67 -5.87 -7.50
C VAL A 282 10.01 -7.19 -8.18
N ASP A 283 9.00 -7.93 -8.65
CA ASP A 283 9.20 -9.24 -9.29
C ASP A 283 9.98 -9.08 -10.61
N GLN A 284 9.64 -8.08 -11.43
CA GLN A 284 10.39 -7.75 -12.64
C GLN A 284 11.87 -7.39 -12.36
N LEU A 285 12.13 -6.65 -11.29
CA LEU A 285 13.49 -6.32 -10.86
C LEU A 285 14.22 -7.58 -10.34
N ALA A 286 13.58 -8.38 -9.49
CA ALA A 286 14.16 -9.59 -8.92
C ALA A 286 14.55 -10.59 -10.01
N ASP A 287 13.67 -10.82 -10.99
CA ASP A 287 13.94 -11.70 -12.14
C ASP A 287 15.13 -11.18 -12.96
N LYS A 288 15.16 -9.88 -13.26
CA LYS A 288 16.22 -9.27 -14.06
C LYS A 288 17.57 -9.30 -13.34
N ILE A 289 17.59 -9.08 -12.02
CA ILE A 289 18.80 -9.16 -11.20
C ILE A 289 19.26 -10.61 -11.08
N SER A 290 18.36 -11.56 -10.90
CA SER A 290 18.69 -12.99 -10.80
C SER A 290 19.38 -13.51 -12.07
N GLN A 291 18.97 -13.04 -13.25
CA GLN A 291 19.61 -13.37 -14.53
C GLN A 291 21.11 -13.04 -14.56
N THR A 292 21.56 -12.04 -13.79
CA THR A 292 22.99 -11.65 -13.72
C THR A 292 23.87 -12.66 -12.99
N GLY A 293 23.28 -13.67 -12.34
CA GLY A 293 23.97 -14.67 -11.52
C GLY A 293 24.14 -14.28 -10.06
N LEU A 294 23.59 -13.12 -9.63
CA LEU A 294 23.56 -12.73 -8.23
C LEU A 294 22.61 -13.62 -7.40
N LYS A 295 22.94 -13.77 -6.11
CA LYS A 295 22.05 -14.40 -5.13
C LYS A 295 20.98 -13.40 -4.69
N VAL A 296 19.75 -13.59 -5.16
CA VAL A 296 18.61 -12.69 -4.90
C VAL A 296 17.65 -13.34 -3.90
N VAL A 297 17.16 -12.56 -2.94
CA VAL A 297 16.10 -12.96 -2.00
C VAL A 297 14.91 -12.00 -2.20
N ARG A 298 13.75 -12.56 -2.54
CA ARG A 298 12.48 -11.83 -2.60
C ARG A 298 11.74 -12.00 -1.27
N LEU A 299 11.62 -10.91 -0.51
CA LEU A 299 10.84 -10.86 0.73
C LEU A 299 9.42 -10.39 0.40
N CYS A 300 8.40 -11.18 0.74
CA CYS A 300 6.98 -10.88 0.48
C CYS A 300 6.24 -10.55 1.78
#